data_AF-A0A7W8WRG1-F1
#
_entry.id   AF-A0A7W8WRG1-F1
#
_cell.length_a   1.000
_cell.length_b   1.000
_cell.length_c   1.000
_cell.angle_alpha   90.00
_cell.angle_beta   90.00
_cell.angle_gamma   90.00
#
_symmetry.space_group_name_H-M   'P 1'
#
loop_
_entity.id
_entity.type
_entity.pdbx_description
1 polymer ?
#
loop_
_entity_poly.entity_id
_entity_poly.type
_entity_poly.pdbx_seq_one_letter_code
_entity_poly.pdbx_strand_id
1 'polypeptide(L)'
;MSSNKFKGQFRSAVGSLMEQFVQEKRACGYRYDEPARLLACFDRFLSDEALIECELPRSISSKWLAKRPHESKGTHDHRICAVRQFALFMCRLGYAADVPDRWPMARGASSFSPRNPDTRRDRAAVAGG
;
A
#
# COMPACT_ATOMS: atom_id res chain seq x y z
N MET A 1 11.71 -15.49 19.74
CA MET A 1 12.15 -14.49 18.74
C MET A 1 11.48 -13.17 19.06
N SER A 2 12.23 -12.19 19.56
CA SER A 2 11.69 -10.88 19.91
C SER A 2 11.25 -10.16 18.64
N SER A 3 9.95 -10.15 18.38
CA SER A 3 9.34 -9.28 17.38
C SER A 3 9.65 -7.86 17.80
N ASN A 4 10.60 -7.22 17.13
CA ASN A 4 10.96 -5.82 17.37
C ASN A 4 9.82 -4.94 16.85
N LYS A 5 8.68 -4.97 17.57
CA LYS A 5 7.48 -4.22 17.23
C LYS A 5 7.88 -2.76 17.16
N PHE A 6 7.67 -2.15 16.00
CA PHE A 6 7.78 -0.71 15.88
C PHE A 6 6.89 -0.04 16.96
N LYS A 7 7.55 0.64 17.91
CA LYS A 7 6.96 1.38 19.04
C LYS A 7 7.27 2.88 18.86
N GLY A 8 7.17 3.38 17.63
CA GLY A 8 7.31 4.80 17.35
C GLY A 8 5.96 5.48 17.43
N GLN A 9 5.95 6.68 18.00
CA GLN A 9 4.80 7.57 18.03
C GLN A 9 4.81 8.41 16.75
N PHE A 10 3.64 8.56 16.14
CA PHE A 10 3.45 9.46 15.00
C PHE A 10 3.01 10.83 15.53
N ARG A 11 3.56 11.91 14.97
CA ARG A 11 3.39 13.27 15.49
C ARG A 11 2.67 14.20 14.52
N SER A 12 2.51 13.82 13.25
CA SER A 12 1.81 14.63 12.24
C SER A 12 0.29 14.56 12.39
N ALA A 13 -0.44 15.44 11.68
CA ALA A 13 -1.89 15.44 11.62
C ALA A 13 -2.48 14.08 11.17
N VAL A 14 -1.77 13.37 10.29
CA VAL A 14 -2.16 12.03 9.81
C VAL A 14 -1.60 10.89 10.67
N GLY A 15 -0.93 11.19 11.78
CA GLY A 15 -0.27 10.21 12.62
C GLY A 15 -1.22 9.14 13.18
N SER A 16 -2.39 9.57 13.66
CA SER A 16 -3.42 8.64 14.14
C SER A 16 -3.99 7.75 13.03
N LEU A 17 -3.99 8.21 11.77
CA LEU A 17 -4.38 7.39 10.62
C LEU A 17 -3.29 6.35 10.30
N MET A 18 -2.02 6.71 10.43
CA MET A 18 -0.90 5.77 10.24
C MET A 18 -0.90 4.67 11.29
N GLU A 19 -1.21 4.98 12.54
CA GLU A 19 -1.36 3.99 13.61
C GLU A 19 -2.48 3.00 13.29
N GLN A 20 -3.66 3.52 12.93
CA GLN A 20 -4.81 2.69 12.55
C GLN A 20 -4.49 1.80 11.36
N PHE A 21 -3.80 2.34 10.35
CA PHE A 21 -3.38 1.57 9.17
C PHE A 21 -2.43 0.43 9.55
N VAL A 22 -1.37 0.71 10.34
CA VAL A 22 -0.43 -0.31 10.80
C VAL A 22 -1.13 -1.37 11.66
N GLN A 23 -2.09 -0.95 12.50
CA GLN A 23 -2.87 -1.85 13.33
C GLN A 23 -3.80 -2.74 12.49
N GLU A 24 -4.47 -2.21 11.48
CA GLU A 24 -5.30 -2.98 10.54
C GLU A 24 -4.44 -4.04 9.83
N LYS A 25 -3.27 -3.65 9.30
CA LYS A 25 -2.35 -4.59 8.65
C LYS A 25 -1.85 -5.68 9.59
N ARG A 26 -1.56 -5.34 10.85
CA ARG A 26 -1.17 -6.32 11.88
C ARG A 26 -2.32 -7.24 12.29
N ALA A 27 -3.54 -6.73 12.36
CA ALA A 27 -4.73 -7.52 12.63
C ALA A 27 -5.00 -8.56 11.52
N CYS A 28 -4.66 -8.23 10.27
CA CYS A 28 -4.66 -9.18 9.15
C CYS A 28 -3.50 -10.20 9.18
N GLY A 29 -2.63 -10.19 10.20
CA GLY A 29 -1.53 -11.14 10.35
C GLY A 29 -0.21 -10.74 9.68
N TYR A 30 -0.11 -9.52 9.11
CA TYR A 30 1.15 -9.03 8.57
C TYR A 30 2.05 -8.46 9.68
N ARG A 31 3.35 -8.79 9.67
CA ARG A 31 4.33 -8.22 10.63
C ARG A 31 4.44 -6.70 10.51
N TYR A 32 4.47 -6.22 9.26
CA TYR A 32 4.41 -4.80 8.89
C TYR A 32 5.46 -3.90 9.58
N ASP A 33 6.58 -4.46 10.04
CA ASP A 33 7.63 -3.73 10.76
C ASP A 33 8.45 -2.80 9.87
N GLU A 34 8.89 -3.25 8.70
CA GLU A 34 9.62 -2.40 7.74
C GLU A 34 8.74 -1.27 7.17
N PRO A 35 7.50 -1.53 6.69
CA PRO A 35 6.60 -0.46 6.27
C PRO A 35 6.27 0.52 7.39
N ALA A 36 6.10 0.06 8.64
CA ALA A 36 5.84 0.95 9.78
C ALA A 36 7.02 1.92 10.02
N ARG A 37 8.26 1.45 9.88
CA ARG A 37 9.44 2.33 9.96
C ARG A 37 9.46 3.37 8.82
N LEU A 38 9.09 2.95 7.60
CA LEU A 38 8.98 3.87 6.46
C LEU A 38 7.90 4.92 6.67
N LEU A 39 6.75 4.53 7.22
CA LEU A 39 5.67 5.45 7.58
C LEU A 39 6.11 6.43 8.66
N ALA A 40 6.90 6.01 9.64
CA ALA A 40 7.41 6.91 10.66
C ALA A 40 8.42 7.93 10.13
N CYS A 41 9.29 7.52 9.19
CA CYS A 41 10.14 8.45 8.48
C CYS A 41 9.33 9.44 7.64
N PHE A 42 8.22 8.97 7.05
CA PHE A 42 7.31 9.81 6.30
C PHE A 42 6.55 10.79 7.21
N ASP A 43 6.03 10.37 8.37
CA ASP A 43 5.41 11.22 9.38
C ASP A 43 6.32 12.35 9.86
N ARG A 44 7.60 12.05 10.06
CA ARG A 44 8.60 13.08 10.38
C ARG A 44 8.79 14.07 9.24
N PHE A 45 8.78 13.60 7.99
CA PHE A 45 8.84 14.46 6.80
C PHE A 45 7.58 15.34 6.66
N LEU A 46 6.38 14.79 6.93
CA LEU A 46 5.14 15.57 6.93
C LEU A 46 5.13 16.63 8.03
N SER A 47 5.68 16.30 9.21
CA SER A 47 5.84 17.26 10.31
C SER A 47 6.80 18.39 9.95
N ASP A 48 7.85 18.09 9.17
CA ASP A 48 8.85 19.07 8.70
C ASP A 48 8.27 20.01 7.63
N GLU A 49 7.46 19.48 6.72
CA GLU A 49 6.70 20.26 5.73
C GLU A 49 5.49 20.99 6.36
N ALA A 50 5.35 20.96 7.68
CA ALA A 50 4.28 21.60 8.45
C ALA A 50 2.88 21.26 7.93
N LEU A 51 2.63 19.98 7.62
CA LEU A 51 1.31 19.51 7.20
C LEU A 51 0.31 19.63 8.37
N ILE A 52 -0.63 20.56 8.24
CA ILE A 52 -1.64 20.86 9.27
C ILE A 52 -2.92 20.01 9.05
N GLU A 53 -3.22 19.69 7.80
CA GLU A 53 -4.46 19.00 7.41
C GLU A 53 -4.24 17.50 7.21
N CYS A 54 -5.30 16.71 7.43
CA CYS A 54 -5.31 15.26 7.22
C CYS A 54 -5.39 14.89 5.72
N GLU A 55 -4.66 15.61 4.87
CA GLU A 55 -4.69 15.46 3.42
C GLU A 55 -3.29 15.20 2.88
N LEU A 56 -3.20 14.43 1.80
CA LEU A 56 -1.92 14.11 1.16
C LEU A 56 -1.80 14.82 -0.20
N PRO A 57 -1.33 16.07 -0.25
CA PRO A 57 -1.18 16.79 -1.51
C PRO A 57 -0.09 16.18 -2.38
N ARG A 58 -0.31 16.19 -3.69
CA ARG A 58 0.59 15.64 -4.71
C ARG A 58 2.01 16.17 -4.63
N SER A 59 2.17 17.43 -4.24
CA SER A 59 3.50 18.06 -4.10
C SER A 59 4.33 17.37 -3.03
N ILE A 60 3.72 17.00 -1.90
CA ILE A 60 4.39 16.37 -0.76
C ILE A 60 4.67 14.90 -1.05
N SER A 61 3.70 14.18 -1.60
CA SER A 61 3.90 12.79 -2.05
C SER A 61 5.02 12.71 -3.08
N SER A 62 5.02 13.59 -4.09
CA SER A 62 6.06 13.62 -5.14
C SER A 62 7.45 13.93 -4.59
N LYS A 63 7.59 14.88 -3.66
CA LYS A 63 8.86 15.18 -2.99
C LYS A 63 9.41 13.95 -2.25
N TRP A 64 8.55 13.24 -1.52
CA TRP A 64 8.97 12.06 -0.77
C TRP A 64 9.34 10.88 -1.67
N LEU A 65 8.60 10.69 -2.77
CA LEU A 65 8.79 9.63 -3.75
C LEU A 65 9.93 9.91 -4.74
N ALA A 66 10.52 11.11 -4.72
CA ALA A 66 11.69 11.43 -5.50
C ALA A 66 12.82 10.42 -5.20
N LYS A 67 13.34 9.80 -6.27
CA LYS A 67 14.37 8.76 -6.16
C LYS A 67 15.64 9.39 -5.59
N ARG A 68 16.16 8.81 -4.50
CA ARG A 68 17.45 9.23 -3.94
C ARG A 68 18.59 8.61 -4.76
N PRO A 69 19.68 9.36 -5.04
CA PRO A 69 20.78 8.88 -5.89
C PRO A 69 21.51 7.65 -5.33
N HIS A 70 21.39 7.38 -4.03
CA HIS A 70 22.07 6.28 -3.34
C HIS A 70 21.12 5.12 -2.97
N GLU A 71 19.89 5.12 -3.49
CA GLU A 71 18.86 4.14 -3.17
C GLU A 71 18.71 3.08 -4.27
N SER A 72 18.73 1.81 -3.85
CA SER A 72 18.43 0.67 -4.73
C SER A 72 16.97 0.70 -5.20
N LYS A 73 16.72 0.24 -6.44
CA LYS A 73 15.36 0.19 -7.02
C LYS A 73 14.36 -0.56 -6.13
N GLY A 74 14.76 -1.67 -5.51
CA GLY A 74 13.89 -2.45 -4.62
C GLY A 74 13.46 -1.70 -3.35
N THR A 75 14.35 -0.91 -2.77
CA THR A 75 14.05 -0.05 -1.61
C THR A 75 13.11 1.09 -2.02
N HIS A 76 13.34 1.66 -3.21
CA HIS A 76 12.50 2.73 -3.77
C HIS A 76 11.08 2.23 -4.05
N ASP A 77 10.96 1.07 -4.70
CA ASP A 77 9.69 0.39 -4.93
C ASP A 77 8.95 0.05 -3.61
N HIS A 78 9.67 -0.35 -2.56
CA HIS A 78 9.08 -0.58 -1.22
C HIS A 78 8.53 0.70 -0.59
N ARG A 79 9.27 1.82 -0.68
CA ARG A 79 8.81 3.14 -0.20
C ARG A 79 7.56 3.59 -0.94
N ILE A 80 7.55 3.49 -2.27
CA ILE A 80 6.39 3.82 -3.10
C ILE A 80 5.18 2.97 -2.70
N CYS A 81 5.37 1.65 -2.55
CA CYS A 81 4.30 0.74 -2.14
C CYS A 81 3.69 1.11 -0.78
N ALA A 82 4.52 1.37 0.23
CA ALA A 82 4.04 1.69 1.57
C ALA A 82 3.20 2.98 1.58
N VAL A 83 3.70 4.04 0.94
CA VAL A 83 3.00 5.34 0.82
C VAL A 83 1.70 5.19 0.03
N ARG A 84 1.71 4.43 -1.07
CA ARG A 84 0.52 4.17 -1.87
C ARG A 84 -0.55 3.43 -1.08
N GLN A 85 -0.18 2.39 -0.34
CA GLN A 85 -1.14 1.64 0.47
C GLN A 85 -1.76 2.53 1.55
N PHE A 86 -0.98 3.42 2.14
CA PHE A 86 -1.47 4.43 3.08
C PHE A 86 -2.39 5.47 2.41
N ALA A 87 -2.04 5.98 1.23
CA ALA A 87 -2.88 6.90 0.46
C ALA A 87 -4.23 6.27 0.11
N LEU A 88 -4.25 5.01 -0.32
CA LEU A 88 -5.50 4.26 -0.56
C LEU A 88 -6.33 4.09 0.72
N PHE A 89 -5.69 3.87 1.86
CA PHE A 89 -6.37 3.81 3.15
C PHE A 89 -7.01 5.15 3.52
N MET A 90 -6.32 6.28 3.28
CA MET A 90 -6.89 7.61 3.47
C MET A 90 -8.10 7.86 2.56
N CYS A 91 -8.01 7.50 1.28
CA CYS A 91 -9.15 7.60 0.36
C CYS A 91 -10.34 6.74 0.82
N ARG A 92 -10.09 5.54 1.35
CA ARG A 92 -11.15 4.65 1.88
C ARG A 92 -11.87 5.26 3.08
N LEU A 93 -11.17 6.06 3.89
CA LEU A 93 -11.73 6.78 5.03
C LEU A 93 -12.39 8.10 4.64
N GLY A 94 -12.30 8.52 3.37
CA GLY A 94 -12.90 9.76 2.87
C GLY A 94 -11.97 10.97 2.87
N TYR A 95 -10.67 10.80 3.13
CA TYR A 95 -9.69 11.89 3.08
C TYR A 95 -9.12 12.07 1.66
N ALA A 96 -8.80 13.31 1.29
CA ALA A 96 -8.14 13.61 0.03
C ALA A 96 -6.66 13.22 0.08
N ALA A 97 -6.28 12.24 -0.75
CA ALA A 97 -4.90 11.79 -0.85
C ALA A 97 -4.50 11.56 -2.30
N ASP A 98 -3.35 12.10 -2.68
CA ASP A 98 -2.70 11.82 -3.96
C ASP A 98 -2.12 10.40 -3.92
N VAL A 99 -2.76 9.49 -4.64
CA VAL A 99 -2.29 8.12 -4.81
C VAL A 99 -1.25 8.14 -5.94
N PRO A 100 0.04 7.93 -5.66
CA PRO A 100 1.05 7.93 -6.71
C PRO A 100 0.75 6.81 -7.70
N ASP A 101 0.59 7.20 -8.96
CA ASP A 101 0.38 6.25 -10.05
C ASP A 101 1.63 5.36 -10.17
N ARG A 102 1.41 4.04 -10.12
CA ARG A 102 2.45 3.10 -10.55
C ARG A 102 2.46 3.19 -12.07
N TRP A 103 3.37 3.99 -12.64
CA TRP A 103 3.65 3.98 -14.09
C TRP A 103 3.68 2.53 -14.58
N PRO A 104 2.98 2.22 -15.69
CA PRO A 104 2.19 1.03 -15.82
C PRO A 104 3.08 -0.17 -15.56
N MET A 105 2.63 -1.04 -14.67
CA MET A 105 2.87 -2.45 -14.96
C MET A 105 2.40 -2.62 -16.40
N ALA A 106 3.32 -2.77 -17.34
CA ALA A 106 3.03 -3.56 -18.51
C ALA A 106 2.32 -4.79 -17.93
N ARG A 107 1.03 -4.91 -18.23
CA ARG A 107 0.24 -6.06 -17.86
C ARG A 107 0.92 -7.24 -18.54
N GLY A 108 1.93 -7.79 -17.89
CA GLY A 108 2.34 -9.16 -18.08
C GLY A 108 1.12 -9.95 -17.70
N ALA A 109 0.43 -10.44 -18.71
CA ALA A 109 -0.74 -11.27 -18.58
C ALA A 109 -0.42 -12.45 -17.66
N SER A 110 -0.85 -12.35 -16.42
CA SER A 110 -1.29 -13.53 -15.68
C SER A 110 -2.74 -13.26 -15.33
N SER A 111 -3.58 -13.59 -16.31
CA SER A 111 -4.96 -13.98 -16.09
C SER A 111 -4.95 -15.03 -14.98
N PHE A 112 -5.12 -14.60 -13.74
CA PHE A 112 -5.50 -15.49 -12.66
C PHE A 112 -7.02 -15.59 -12.69
N SER A 113 -7.53 -16.27 -13.73
CA SER A 113 -8.87 -16.83 -13.65
C SER A 113 -8.81 -17.92 -12.58
N PRO A 114 -9.62 -17.85 -11.52
CA PRO A 114 -9.76 -19.00 -10.64
C PRO A 114 -10.32 -20.11 -11.51
N ARG A 115 -9.52 -21.15 -11.77
CA ARG A 115 -10.01 -22.39 -12.38
C ARG A 115 -10.96 -23.00 -11.37
N ASN A 116 -12.24 -22.69 -11.47
CA ASN A 116 -13.29 -23.36 -10.73
C ASN A 116 -13.37 -24.80 -11.28
N PRO A 117 -13.07 -25.85 -10.50
CA PRO A 117 -13.17 -27.22 -10.99
C PRO A 117 -14.54 -27.77 -10.60
N ASP A 118 -15.62 -27.29 -11.22
CA ASP A 118 -16.88 -28.02 -11.16
C ASP A 118 -17.88 -27.52 -12.20
N THR A 119 -18.10 -28.32 -13.24
CA THR A 119 -19.38 -28.97 -13.51
C THR A 119 -19.24 -29.72 -14.84
N ARG A 120 -18.78 -30.98 -14.77
CA ARG A 120 -19.06 -31.94 -15.84
C ARG A 120 -20.27 -32.74 -15.37
N ARG A 121 -21.46 -32.19 -15.60
CA ARG A 121 -22.71 -32.92 -15.43
C ARG A 121 -23.56 -32.75 -16.66
N ASP A 122 -23.98 -33.93 -17.15
CA ASP A 122 -25.05 -34.19 -18.11
C ASP A 122 -24.76 -33.82 -19.58
N ARG A 123 -25.17 -34.54 -20.63
CA ARG A 123 -25.71 -35.89 -20.90
C ARG A 123 -26.21 -35.82 -22.35
N ALA A 124 -26.03 -36.91 -23.09
CA ALA A 124 -26.76 -37.34 -24.28
C ALA A 124 -27.22 -36.30 -25.33
N ALA A 125 -26.73 -36.48 -26.57
CA ALA A 125 -27.60 -36.47 -27.74
C ALA A 125 -27.04 -37.36 -28.86
N VAL A 126 -27.95 -38.18 -29.36
CA VAL A 126 -27.95 -39.17 -30.44
C VAL A 126 -27.79 -38.55 -31.85
N ALA A 127 -27.54 -39.43 -32.83
CA ALA A 127 -27.63 -39.32 -34.31
C ALA A 127 -26.30 -38.98 -35.01
N GLY A 128 -25.87 -39.68 -36.06
CA GLY A 128 -26.47 -40.66 -36.98
C GLY A 128 -25.68 -40.58 -38.28
N GLY A 129 -25.43 -41.71 -38.94
CA GLY A 129 -24.69 -41.79 -40.21
C GLY A 129 -23.99 -43.12 -40.38
#